data_AF-A0A497K1B4-F1
#
_entry.id   AF-A0A497K1B4-F1
#
_cell.length_a   1.000
_cell.length_b   1.000
_cell.length_c   1.000
_cell.angle_alpha   90.00
_cell.angle_beta   90.00
_cell.angle_gamma   90.00
#
_symmetry.space_group_name_H-M   'P 1'
#
loop_
_entity.id
_entity.type
_entity.pdbx_description
1 polymer ?
#
loop_
_entity_poly.entity_id
_entity_poly.type
_entity_poly.pdbx_seq_one_letter_code
_entity_poly.pdbx_strand_id
1 'polypeptide(L)'
;MKESEKVYWIKAVLGLATGLITFYINSSLGFQGEIALMAGTVLYIAYSEAAAMMFNVDRDRTIKIGMGAFLFLWMLSWTLLNTMGTYGWI
;
A
#
# COMPACT_ATOMS: atom_id res chain seq x y z
N MET A 1 21.53 -3.05 -7.24
CA MET A 1 20.74 -2.92 -6.00
C MET A 1 20.66 -4.26 -5.31
N LYS A 2 20.81 -4.30 -3.98
CA LYS A 2 20.63 -5.53 -3.19
C LYS A 2 19.17 -5.98 -3.28
N GLU A 3 18.89 -7.28 -3.16
CA GLU A 3 17.50 -7.79 -3.21
C GLU A 3 16.59 -7.10 -2.18
N SER A 4 17.10 -6.86 -0.97
CA SER A 4 16.36 -6.13 0.07
C SER A 4 16.00 -4.69 -0.33
N GLU A 5 16.83 -4.06 -1.15
CA GLU A 5 16.61 -2.70 -1.63
C GLU A 5 15.57 -2.69 -2.76
N LYS A 6 15.57 -3.70 -3.64
CA LYS A 6 14.52 -3.87 -4.65
C LYS A 6 13.15 -4.06 -4.01
N VAL A 7 13.07 -4.95 -3.01
CA VAL A 7 11.84 -5.18 -2.22
C VAL A 7 11.37 -3.88 -1.55
N TYR A 8 12.28 -3.10 -0.98
CA TYR A 8 11.96 -1.80 -0.38
C TYR A 8 11.31 -0.85 -1.39
N TRP A 9 11.94 -0.64 -2.54
CA TRP A 9 11.46 0.30 -3.55
C TRP A 9 10.14 -0.13 -4.17
N ILE A 10 9.96 -1.44 -4.43
CA ILE A 10 8.68 -1.97 -4.91
C ILE A 10 7.58 -1.72 -3.89
N LYS A 11 7.84 -1.96 -2.60
CA LYS A 11 6.87 -1.68 -1.55
C LYS A 11 6.57 -0.19 -1.42
N ALA A 12 7.54 0.70 -1.62
CA ALA A 12 7.29 2.13 -1.61
C ALA A 12 6.30 2.53 -2.73
N VAL A 13 6.52 2.05 -3.96
CA VAL A 13 5.61 2.29 -5.09
C VAL A 13 4.24 1.68 -4.86
N LEU A 14 4.19 0.44 -4.35
CA LEU A 14 2.94 -0.24 -4.03
C LEU A 14 2.18 0.46 -2.89
N GLY A 15 2.85 1.13 -1.95
CA GLY A 15 2.21 1.95 -0.94
C GLY A 15 1.39 3.09 -1.57
N LEU A 16 1.97 3.80 -2.54
CA LEU A 16 1.26 4.85 -3.29
C LEU A 16 0.05 4.28 -4.05
N ALA A 17 0.24 3.16 -4.76
CA ALA A 17 -0.84 2.48 -5.48
C ALA A 17 -1.96 2.00 -4.54
N THR A 18 -1.60 1.50 -3.36
CA THR A 18 -2.57 1.07 -2.34
C THR A 18 -3.44 2.23 -1.90
N GLY A 19 -2.88 3.42 -1.70
CA GLY A 19 -3.68 4.59 -1.33
C GLY A 19 -4.65 5.06 -2.41
N LEU A 20 -4.28 4.91 -3.69
CA LEU A 20 -5.21 5.13 -4.81
C LEU A 20 -6.34 4.10 -4.79
N ILE A 21 -6.02 2.82 -4.57
CA ILE A 21 -7.01 1.75 -4.50
C ILE A 21 -7.97 1.96 -3.31
N THR A 22 -7.44 2.26 -2.13
CA THR A 22 -8.28 2.48 -0.94
C THR A 22 -9.09 3.77 -1.05
N PHE A 23 -8.59 4.79 -1.74
CA PHE A 23 -9.39 5.97 -2.08
C PHE A 23 -10.54 5.59 -3.01
N TYR A 24 -10.26 4.86 -4.09
CA TYR A 24 -11.30 4.40 -5.03
C TYR A 24 -12.38 3.55 -4.34
N ILE A 25 -11.98 2.65 -3.45
CA ILE A 25 -12.91 1.83 -2.65
C ILE A 25 -13.82 2.72 -1.78
N ASN A 26 -13.28 3.79 -1.18
CA ASN A 26 -14.04 4.68 -0.31
C ASN A 26 -14.96 5.62 -1.12
N SER A 27 -14.43 6.23 -2.18
CA SER A 27 -15.12 7.27 -2.94
C SER A 27 -16.07 6.71 -3.99
N SER A 28 -15.62 5.74 -4.79
CA SER A 28 -16.38 5.26 -5.96
C SER A 28 -17.30 4.11 -5.63
N LEU A 29 -16.89 3.22 -4.72
CA LEU A 29 -17.72 2.08 -4.30
C LEU A 29 -18.57 2.40 -3.06
N GLY A 30 -18.36 3.57 -2.43
CA GLY A 30 -19.14 4.01 -1.26
C GLY A 30 -18.92 3.17 0.00
N PHE A 31 -17.87 2.37 0.05
CA PHE A 31 -17.55 1.57 1.24
C PHE A 31 -17.00 2.43 2.37
N GLN A 32 -17.23 2.01 3.61
CA GLN A 32 -16.70 2.70 4.79
C GLN A 32 -15.17 2.59 4.88
N GLY A 33 -14.56 3.52 5.64
CA GLY A 33 -13.11 3.61 5.83
C GLY A 33 -12.49 2.33 6.38
N GLU A 34 -13.19 1.60 7.26
CA GLU A 34 -12.69 0.34 7.81
C GLU A 34 -12.50 -0.71 6.72
N ILE A 35 -13.43 -0.81 5.77
CA ILE A 35 -13.35 -1.77 4.65
C ILE A 35 -12.16 -1.43 3.74
N ALA A 36 -11.95 -0.14 3.46
CA ALA A 36 -10.81 0.31 2.68
C ALA A 36 -9.47 0.00 3.38
N LEU A 37 -9.39 0.17 4.70
CA LEU A 37 -8.22 -0.19 5.50
C LEU A 37 -7.96 -1.70 5.49
N MET A 38 -9.00 -2.52 5.63
CA MET A 38 -8.88 -3.98 5.52
C MET A 38 -8.36 -4.39 4.15
N ALA A 39 -8.88 -3.78 3.07
CA ALA A 39 -8.41 -4.05 1.71
C ALA A 39 -6.92 -3.71 1.53
N GLY A 40 -6.46 -2.55 2.00
CA GLY A 40 -5.05 -2.19 1.93
C GLY A 40 -4.13 -3.10 2.76
N THR A 41 -4.63 -3.61 3.89
CA THR A 41 -3.91 -4.61 4.70
C THR A 41 -3.74 -5.94 3.94
N VAL A 42 -4.80 -6.41 3.28
CA VAL A 42 -4.75 -7.61 2.43
C VAL A 42 -3.77 -7.42 1.29
N LEU A 43 -3.78 -6.26 0.63
CA LEU A 43 -2.83 -5.93 -0.42
C LEU A 43 -1.39 -5.95 0.07
N TYR A 44 -1.09 -5.39 1.24
CA TYR A 44 0.25 -5.44 1.82
C TYR A 44 0.76 -6.86 2.05
N ILE A 45 -0.09 -7.76 2.56
CA ILE A 45 0.26 -9.17 2.76
C ILE A 45 0.50 -9.84 1.42
N ALA A 46 -0.41 -9.65 0.46
CA ALA A 46 -0.29 -10.21 -0.89
C ALA A 46 0.99 -9.75 -1.60
N TYR A 47 1.32 -8.46 -1.50
CA TYR A 47 2.56 -7.91 -2.06
C TYR A 47 3.81 -8.45 -1.37
N SER A 48 3.76 -8.68 -0.06
CA SER A 48 4.88 -9.25 0.68
C SER A 48 5.12 -10.71 0.30
N GLU A 49 4.07 -11.50 0.11
CA GLU A 49 4.17 -12.87 -0.40
C GLU A 49 4.68 -12.90 -1.85
N ALA A 50 4.14 -12.05 -2.72
CA ALA A 50 4.58 -11.95 -4.11
C ALA A 50 6.06 -11.53 -4.22
N ALA A 51 6.50 -10.57 -3.41
CA ALA A 51 7.90 -10.13 -3.38
C ALA A 51 8.84 -11.24 -2.87
N ALA A 52 8.40 -12.05 -1.89
CA ALA A 52 9.19 -13.16 -1.39
C ALA A 52 9.44 -14.21 -2.49
N MET A 53 8.40 -14.51 -3.29
CA MET A 53 8.51 -15.42 -4.44
C MET A 53 9.37 -14.84 -5.57
N MET A 54 9.18 -13.56 -5.89
CA MET A 54 9.85 -12.91 -7.02
C MET A 54 11.35 -12.71 -6.81
N PHE A 55 11.77 -12.38 -5.58
CA PHE A 55 13.16 -12.07 -5.24
C PHE A 55 13.87 -13.18 -4.45
N ASN A 56 13.20 -14.32 -4.23
CA ASN A 56 13.70 -15.46 -3.48
C ASN A 56 14.26 -15.04 -2.10
N VAL A 57 13.49 -14.25 -1.37
CA VAL A 57 13.81 -13.74 -0.02
C VAL A 57 12.86 -14.39 0.98
N ASP A 58 13.35 -14.71 2.18
CA ASP A 58 12.51 -15.26 3.26
C ASP A 58 11.24 -14.42 3.48
N ARG A 59 10.10 -15.08 3.63
CA ARG A 59 8.80 -14.41 3.80
C ARG A 59 8.78 -13.49 5.01
N ASP A 60 9.28 -13.95 6.16
CA ASP A 60 9.36 -13.16 7.39
C ASP A 60 10.22 -11.90 7.21
N ARG A 61 11.31 -12.03 6.46
CA ARG A 61 12.18 -10.90 6.13
C ARG A 61 11.48 -9.94 5.17
N THR A 62 10.80 -10.47 4.15
CA THR A 62 10.13 -9.68 3.13
C THR A 62 9.01 -8.83 3.73
N ILE A 63 8.22 -9.36 4.66
CA ILE A 63 7.21 -8.60 5.40
C ILE A 63 7.86 -7.38 6.06
N LYS A 64 8.92 -7.58 6.85
CA LYS A 64 9.59 -6.51 7.61
C LYS A 64 10.24 -5.44 6.71
N ILE A 65 10.79 -5.84 5.56
CA ILE A 65 11.42 -4.89 4.63
C ILE A 65 10.39 -3.89 4.12
N GLY A 66 10.71 -2.59 4.24
CA GLY A 66 9.92 -1.51 3.66
C GLY A 66 8.54 -1.32 4.26
N MET A 67 8.21 -1.98 5.38
CA MET A 67 6.91 -1.89 6.05
C MET A 67 6.56 -0.44 6.41
N GLY A 68 7.48 0.29 7.05
CA GLY A 68 7.26 1.68 7.43
C GLY A 68 7.05 2.60 6.22
N ALA A 69 7.86 2.44 5.17
CA ALA A 69 7.72 3.23 3.94
C ALA A 69 6.40 2.94 3.23
N PHE A 70 5.99 1.67 3.13
CA PHE A 70 4.71 1.27 2.56
C PHE A 70 3.55 1.91 3.34
N LEU A 71 3.50 1.70 4.65
CA LEU A 71 2.41 2.20 5.50
C LEU A 71 2.34 3.73 5.47
N PHE A 72 3.48 4.41 5.54
CA PHE A 72 3.52 5.86 5.48
C PHE A 72 3.02 6.38 4.13
N LEU A 73 3.53 5.86 3.01
CA LEU A 73 3.13 6.32 1.68
C LEU A 73 1.67 6.00 1.37
N TRP A 74 1.19 4.83 1.79
CA TRP A 74 -0.21 4.45 1.67
C TRP A 74 -1.12 5.39 2.46
N MET A 75 -0.86 5.58 3.76
CA MET A 75 -1.70 6.43 4.59
C MET A 75 -1.63 7.89 4.13
N LEU A 76 -0.46 8.37 3.75
CA LEU A 76 -0.27 9.72 3.21
C LEU A 76 -1.09 9.93 1.93
N SER A 77 -0.94 9.05 0.93
CA SER A 77 -1.64 9.22 -0.35
C SER A 77 -3.15 9.04 -0.18
N TRP A 78 -3.59 8.06 0.61
CA TRP A 78 -5.02 7.86 0.89
C TRP A 78 -5.64 9.07 1.61
N THR A 79 -4.98 9.60 2.63
CA THR A 79 -5.47 10.77 3.38
C THR A 79 -5.52 12.00 2.48
N LEU A 80 -4.47 12.23 1.70
CA LEU A 80 -4.38 13.38 0.81
C LEU A 80 -5.47 13.33 -0.27
N LEU A 81 -5.70 12.17 -0.90
CA LEU A 81 -6.76 11.98 -1.89
C LEU A 81 -8.16 12.14 -1.31
N ASN A 82 -8.44 11.55 -0.14
CA ASN A 82 -9.74 11.75 0.52
C ASN A 82 -9.98 13.21 0.91
N THR A 83 -8.93 13.89 1.39
CA THR A 83 -9.00 15.32 1.70
C THR A 83 -9.33 16.11 0.44
N MET A 84 -8.57 15.91 -0.63
CA MET A 84 -8.79 16.60 -1.90
C MET A 84 -10.18 16.31 -2.49
N GLY A 85 -10.64 15.06 -2.47
CA GLY A 85 -11.97 14.67 -2.95
C GLY A 85 -13.11 15.25 -2.09
N THR A 86 -12.92 15.36 -0.77
CA THR A 86 -13.91 15.97 0.14
C THR A 86 -14.04 17.48 -0.12
N TYR A 87 -12.93 18.16 -0.42
CA TYR A 87 -12.92 19.60 -0.65
C TYR A 87 -13.09 19.98 -2.13
N GLY A 88 -13.34 19.02 -3.04
CA GLY A 88 -13.63 19.28 -4.45
C GLY A 88 -12.43 19.72 -5.30
N TRP A 89 -11.21 19.31 -4.91
CA TRP A 89 -9.97 19.60 -5.67
C TRP A 89 -9.72 18.59 -6.80
N ILE A 90 -10.49 17.50 -6.81
CA ILE A 90 -10.58 16.41 -7.80
C ILE A 90 -11.95 15.76 -7.63
#